data_AF-A0A3S3S387-F1
#
_entry.id   AF-A0A3S3S387-F1
#
_cell.length_a   1.000
_cell.length_b   1.000
_cell.length_c   1.000
_cell.angle_alpha   90.00
_cell.angle_beta   90.00
_cell.angle_gamma   90.00
#
_symmetry.space_group_name_H-M   'P 1'
#
loop_
_entity.id
_entity.type
_entity.pdbx_description
1 polymer ?
#
loop_
_entity_poly.entity_id
_entity_poly.type
_entity_poly.pdbx_seq_one_letter_code
_entity_poly.pdbx_strand_id
1 'polypeptide(L)' 'LTRQYPPERLNQACAIANTHQLNRLKNIKAILCSNLDTVVTEDEKLPALPQHHENIRGPQSFH' A
#
# COMPACT_ATOMS: atom_id res chain seq x y z
N LEU A 1 8.73 7.45 18.64
CA LEU A 1 8.66 7.30 17.17
C LEU A 1 9.97 6.78 16.61
N THR A 2 11.08 7.50 16.75
CA THR A 2 12.42 7.08 16.28
C THR A 2 12.95 5.78 16.88
N ARG A 3 12.50 5.39 18.08
CA ARG A 3 12.79 4.07 18.68
C ARG A 3 11.93 2.91 18.16
N GLN A 4 10.80 3.20 17.49
CA GLN A 4 9.82 2.19 17.09
C GLN A 4 9.75 2.00 15.57
N TYR A 5 10.05 3.06 14.80
CA TYR A 5 9.95 3.06 13.35
C TYR A 5 11.29 3.52 12.76
N PRO A 6 11.73 2.90 11.65
CA PRO A 6 12.91 3.34 10.93
C PRO A 6 12.69 4.76 10.38
N PRO A 7 13.78 5.51 10.15
CA PRO A 7 13.70 6.89 9.65
C PRO A 7 12.95 7.00 8.32
N GLU A 8 13.05 5.98 7.47
CA GLU A 8 12.42 5.92 6.16
C GLU A 8 10.88 5.97 6.26
N ARG A 9 10.29 5.14 7.13
CA ARG A 9 8.84 5.15 7.42
C ARG A 9 8.39 6.48 8.03
N LEU A 10 9.20 7.06 8.91
CA LEU A 10 8.88 8.37 9.50
C LEU A 10 8.85 9.48 8.44
N ASN A 11 9.79 9.47 7.51
CA ASN A 11 9.85 10.44 6.42
C ASN A 11 8.64 10.29 5.48
N GLN A 12 8.26 9.06 5.14
CA GLN A 12 7.08 8.79 4.31
C GLN A 12 5.78 9.23 5.01
N ALA A 13 5.62 8.89 6.29
CA ALA A 13 4.46 9.34 7.06
C ALA A 13 4.38 10.87 7.18
N CYS A 14 5.52 11.55 7.34
CA CYS A 14 5.60 13.01 7.31
C CYS A 14 5.25 13.58 5.94
N ALA A 15 5.71 12.96 4.85
CA ALA A 15 5.38 13.38 3.49
C ALA A 15 3.87 13.32 3.24
N ILE A 16 3.23 12.20 3.57
CA ILE A 16 1.77 12.02 3.48
C ILE A 16 1.03 13.03 4.38
N ALA A 17 1.51 13.26 5.59
CA ALA A 17 0.88 14.25 6.46
C ALA A 17 0.97 15.67 5.88
N ASN A 18 2.11 16.03 5.27
CA ASN A 18 2.30 17.34 4.66
C ASN A 18 1.38 17.56 3.45
N THR A 19 1.20 16.55 2.58
CA THR A 19 0.30 16.66 1.41
C THR A 19 -1.15 16.90 1.82
N HIS A 20 -1.58 16.29 2.93
CA HIS A 20 -2.94 16.43 3.47
C HIS A 20 -3.08 17.50 4.57
N GLN A 21 -2.04 18.31 4.84
CA GLN A 21 -2.02 19.33 5.91
C GLN A 21 -2.28 18.77 7.33
N LEU A 22 -1.98 17.49 7.54
CA LEU A 22 -2.19 16.74 8.77
C LEU A 22 -1.03 16.89 9.77
N ASN A 23 -0.66 18.12 10.13
CA ASN A 23 0.59 18.44 10.84
C ASN A 23 0.66 18.06 12.33
N ARG A 24 -0.36 17.36 12.87
CA ARG A 24 -0.39 16.96 14.29
C ARG A 24 0.24 15.58 14.49
N LEU A 25 0.96 15.40 15.61
CA LEU A 25 1.59 14.13 15.98
C LEU A 25 0.63 12.92 15.96
N LYS A 26 -0.64 13.13 16.34
CA LYS A 26 -1.66 12.07 16.32
C LYS A 26 -1.92 11.52 14.91
N ASN A 27 -1.79 12.36 13.88
CA ASN A 27 -2.03 11.97 12.49
C ASN A 27 -0.84 11.16 11.98
N ILE A 28 0.39 11.59 12.27
CA ILE A 28 1.61 10.82 11.95
C ILE A 28 1.54 9.42 12.57
N LYS A 29 1.11 9.32 13.83
CA LYS A 29 0.90 8.02 14.49
C LYS A 29 -0.19 7.18 13.82
N ALA A 30 -1.30 7.79 13.43
CA ALA A 30 -2.38 7.09 12.74
C ALA A 30 -1.91 6.53 11.40
N ILE A 31 -1.19 7.31 10.60
CA ILE A 31 -0.60 6.92 9.30
C ILE A 31 0.35 5.71 9.47
N LEU A 32 1.24 5.77 10.47
CA LEU A 32 2.17 4.67 10.76
C LEU A 32 1.46 3.41 11.26
N CYS A 33 0.44 3.56 12.12
CA CYS A 33 -0.34 2.44 12.63
C CYS A 33 -1.17 1.76 11.53
N SER A 34 -1.67 2.51 10.55
CA SER A 34 -2.42 1.97 9.42
C SER A 34 -1.52 1.47 8.28
N ASN A 35 -0.20 1.61 8.40
CA ASN A 35 0.79 1.31 7.35
C ASN A 35 0.53 2.05 6.02
N LEU A 36 -0.11 3.22 6.09
CA LEU A 36 -0.39 4.01 4.88
C LEU A 36 0.92 4.52 4.25
N ASP A 37 1.95 4.72 5.06
CA ASP A 37 3.30 5.09 4.62
C ASP A 37 4.05 4.01 3.82
N THR A 38 3.55 2.77 3.81
CA THR A 38 4.14 1.66 3.06
C THR A 38 3.35 1.29 1.80
N VAL A 39 2.22 1.96 1.54
CA VAL A 39 1.40 1.65 0.37
C VAL A 39 2.14 2.14 -0.86
N VAL A 40 2.57 1.19 -1.69
CA VAL A 40 3.12 1.46 -3.02
C VAL A 40 2.03 2.17 -3.82
N THR A 41 2.32 3.40 -4.23
CA THR A 41 1.42 4.15 -5.11
C THR A 41 1.46 3.46 -6.48
N GLU A 42 0.29 3.24 -7.09
CA GLU A 42 0.07 2.42 -8.30
C GLU A 42 0.82 2.90 -9.57
N ASP A 43 1.71 3.88 -9.45
CA ASP A 43 2.55 4.39 -10.55
C ASP A 43 3.66 3.39 -10.95
N GLU A 44 4.00 2.44 -10.07
CA GLU A 44 4.71 1.24 -10.49
C GLU A 44 3.76 0.41 -11.35
N LYS A 45 3.85 0.59 -12.68
CA LYS A 45 3.22 -0.28 -13.68
C LYS A 45 3.38 -1.73 -13.26
N LEU A 46 2.33 -2.27 -12.65
CA LEU A 46 2.28 -3.67 -12.29
C LEU A 46 2.51 -4.46 -13.59
N PRO A 47 3.38 -5.48 -13.59
CA PRO A 47 3.57 -6.30 -14.76
C PRO A 47 2.18 -6.79 -15.20
N ALA A 48 1.90 -6.69 -16.50
CA ALA A 48 0.63 -7.14 -17.05
C ALA A 48 0.50 -8.65 -16.77
N LEU A 49 -0.22 -8.99 -15.70
CA LEU A 49 -0.52 -10.37 -15.38
C LEU A 49 -1.41 -10.92 -16.50
N PRO A 50 -1.23 -12.19 -16.89
CA PRO A 50 -2.10 -12.82 -17.88
C PRO A 50 -3.51 -12.93 -17.28
N GLN A 51 -4.37 -11.97 -17.59
CA GLN A 51 -5.79 -11.95 -17.21
C GLN A 51 -6.64 -12.86 -18.13
N HIS A 52 -6.01 -13.67 -18.97
CA HIS A 52 -6.72 -14.64 -19.80
C HIS A 52 -7.09 -15.84 -18.93
N HIS A 53 -8.37 -15.93 -18.56
CA HIS A 53 -8.94 -17.15 -18.02
C HIS A 53 -9.73 -17.86 -19.13
N GLU A 54 -9.50 -19.15 -19.33
CA GLU A 54 -10.50 -19.95 -20.06
C GLU A 54 -11.78 -20.00 -19.22
N ASN A 55 -12.93 -19.81 -19.87
CA ASN A 55 -14.23 -19.99 -19.22
C ASN A 55 -14.56 -21.48 -19.21
N ILE A 56 -13.88 -22.22 -18.35
CA ILE A 56 -14.03 -23.66 -18.20
C ILE A 56 -15.40 -23.93 -17.55
N ARG A 57 -16.37 -24.43 -18.33
CA ARG A 57 -17.69 -24.84 -17.85
C ARG A 57 -18.01 -26.27 -18.30
N GLY A 58 -18.39 -27.11 -17.35
CA GLY A 58 -18.99 -28.41 -17.63
C GLY A 58 -18.13 -29.62 -17.23
N PRO A 59 -18.74 -30.82 -17.23
CA PRO A 59 -18.16 -32.05 -16.71
C PRO A 59 -16.95 -32.58 -17.50
N GLN A 60 -16.69 -32.04 -18.69
CA GLN A 60 -15.51 -32.39 -19.51
C GLN A 60 -14.20 -31.76 -19.00
N SER A 61 -14.28 -30.93 -17.96
CA SER A 61 -13.16 -30.18 -17.41
C SER A 61 -12.51 -30.84 -16.20
N PHE A 62 -13.09 -31.94 -15.71
CA PHE A 62 -12.51 -32.78 -14.67
C PHE A 62 -11.90 -34.00 -15.37
N HIS A 63 -10.58 -34.20 -15.22
CA HIS A 63 -9.86 -35.40 -15.66
C HIS A 63 -9.77 -36.40 -14.50
#